data_AF-A0A0L9UIB8-F1
#
_entry.id   AF-A0A0L9UIB8-F1
#
_cell.length_a   1.000
_cell.length_b   1.000
_cell.length_c   1.000
_cell.angle_alpha   90.00
_cell.angle_beta   90.00
_cell.angle_gamma   90.00
#
_symmetry.space_group_name_H-M   'P 1'
#
loop_
_entity.id
_entity.type
_entity.pdbx_description
1 polymer ?
#
loop_
_entity_poly.entity_id
_entity_poly.type
_entity_poly.pdbx_seq_one_letter_code
_entity_poly.pdbx_strand_id
1 'polypeptide(L)'
;MGNKLGRRRQVVDEKYTRPQGLYNHKDVDHKKLRKLILESKLAPCYPGDEESAYDREECPICFLYYPSLNRSRCCTKSICTECFLQMKVPNSTRPTQCPFCKTANYAVEYRGVKSKEEKGLEQIEEQRVIEAKIRIRQQELQDEEEKMHKRLEMSSSNVNVAVADVEYSSNAVSASSISVVEHDEIVSSQDSSATSMVRPNATTRTNRDDEFDVDLEDIMVMEAIWLSIQLMVIMFRP
;
A
#
# COMPACT_ATOMS: atom_id res chain seq x y z
N MET A 1 37.04 -32.29 -9.07
CA MET A 1 36.59 -32.98 -7.84
C MET A 1 35.37 -32.25 -7.30
N GLY A 2 34.29 -32.96 -6.95
CA GLY A 2 33.01 -32.32 -6.58
C GLY A 2 32.92 -31.96 -5.10
N ASN A 3 32.92 -30.67 -4.78
CA ASN A 3 32.67 -30.18 -3.42
C ASN A 3 31.21 -30.48 -3.02
N LYS A 4 30.99 -31.59 -2.31
CA LYS A 4 29.73 -31.85 -1.61
C LYS A 4 29.65 -30.92 -0.41
N LEU A 5 29.17 -29.70 -0.63
CA LEU A 5 28.76 -28.76 0.42
C LEU A 5 27.57 -29.37 1.18
N GLY A 6 27.88 -30.25 2.13
CA GLY A 6 26.88 -30.78 3.05
C GLY A 6 26.30 -29.64 3.86
N ARG A 7 25.07 -29.21 3.55
CA ARG A 7 24.31 -28.27 4.38
C ARG A 7 24.39 -28.75 5.83
N ARG A 8 25.07 -27.98 6.68
CA ARG A 8 25.18 -28.24 8.12
C ARG A 8 23.76 -28.38 8.66
N ARG A 9 23.38 -29.59 9.10
CA ARG A 9 22.02 -29.85 9.60
C ARG A 9 21.72 -28.85 10.72
N GLN A 10 20.65 -28.08 10.59
CA GLN A 10 20.20 -27.22 11.67
C GLN A 10 19.81 -28.10 12.85
N VAL A 11 20.36 -27.80 14.02
CA VAL A 11 19.97 -28.46 15.27
C VAL A 11 18.65 -27.84 15.70
N VAL A 12 17.57 -28.59 15.54
CA VAL A 12 16.23 -28.19 15.98
C VAL A 12 16.02 -28.70 17.40
N ASP A 13 15.66 -27.81 18.32
CA ASP A 13 15.30 -28.16 19.70
C ASP A 13 14.05 -29.07 19.71
N GLU A 14 14.06 -30.09 20.57
CA GLU A 14 13.02 -31.11 20.67
C GLU A 14 11.62 -30.51 20.85
N LYS A 15 11.52 -29.39 21.58
CA LYS A 15 10.25 -28.67 21.82
C LYS A 15 9.57 -28.14 20.54
N TYR A 16 10.34 -27.90 19.47
CA TYR A 16 9.82 -27.47 18.16
C TYR A 16 9.58 -28.64 17.20
N THR A 17 9.68 -29.89 17.67
CA THR A 17 9.38 -31.10 16.85
C THR A 17 7.94 -31.61 17.02
N ARG A 18 7.12 -30.90 17.81
CA ARG A 18 5.73 -31.23 18.15
C ARG A 18 4.84 -29.99 17.97
N PRO A 19 3.54 -30.13 17.68
CA PRO A 19 2.62 -28.98 17.58
C PRO A 19 2.56 -28.18 18.88
N GLN A 20 2.42 -26.85 18.78
CA GLN A 20 2.30 -25.95 19.93
C GLN A 20 0.84 -25.82 20.43
N GLY A 21 -0.13 -26.37 19.70
CA GLY A 21 -1.52 -26.48 20.14
C GLY A 21 -2.47 -25.50 19.47
N LEU A 22 -2.08 -24.93 18.31
CA LEU A 22 -2.94 -24.06 17.51
C LEU A 22 -4.21 -24.80 17.05
N TYR A 23 -4.11 -26.11 16.82
CA TYR A 23 -5.24 -27.00 16.55
C TYR A 23 -5.14 -28.33 17.32
N ASN A 24 -6.27 -29.01 17.49
CA ASN A 24 -6.36 -30.29 18.20
C ASN A 24 -5.95 -31.48 17.32
N HIS A 25 -4.65 -31.73 17.21
CA HIS A 25 -4.05 -32.72 16.32
C HIS A 25 -4.04 -34.17 16.86
N LYS A 26 -5.21 -34.73 17.23
CA LYS A 26 -5.30 -36.09 17.83
C LYS A 26 -4.75 -37.21 16.94
N ASP A 27 -4.92 -37.11 15.63
CA ASP A 27 -4.59 -38.17 14.67
C ASP A 27 -3.18 -38.04 14.05
N VAL A 28 -2.34 -37.13 14.55
CA VAL A 28 -1.00 -36.88 14.01
C VAL A 28 0.04 -37.81 14.64
N ASP A 29 0.70 -38.64 13.82
CA ASP A 29 1.88 -39.39 14.24
C ASP A 29 3.06 -38.46 14.56
N HIS A 30 3.21 -38.14 15.85
CA HIS A 30 4.28 -37.31 16.38
C HIS A 30 5.69 -37.86 16.11
N LYS A 31 5.88 -39.19 16.03
CA LYS A 31 7.20 -39.79 15.72
C LYS A 31 7.57 -39.51 14.27
N LYS A 32 6.62 -39.65 13.35
CA LYS A 32 6.79 -39.32 11.93
C LYS A 32 6.97 -37.82 11.72
N LEU A 33 6.21 -36.97 12.41
CA LEU A 33 6.37 -35.51 12.37
C LEU A 33 7.79 -35.10 12.80
N ARG A 34 8.24 -35.54 13.98
CA ARG A 34 9.59 -35.30 14.50
C ARG A 34 10.67 -35.74 13.50
N LYS A 35 10.53 -36.94 12.92
CA LYS A 35 11.46 -37.43 11.89
C LYS A 35 11.50 -36.52 10.66
N LEU A 36 10.36 -36.06 10.16
CA LEU A 36 10.31 -35.14 9.01
C LEU A 36 10.95 -33.78 9.30
N ILE A 37 10.80 -33.25 10.51
CA ILE A 37 11.43 -31.99 10.93
C ILE A 37 12.96 -32.15 11.04
N LEU A 38 13.43 -33.21 11.73
CA LEU A 38 14.87 -33.49 11.88
C LEU A 38 15.57 -33.86 10.57
N GLU A 39 14.83 -34.41 9.60
CA GLU A 39 15.29 -34.63 8.21
C GLU A 39 15.17 -33.38 7.32
N SER A 40 14.75 -32.23 7.88
CA SER A 40 14.51 -30.96 7.16
C SER A 40 13.53 -31.08 5.98
N LYS A 41 12.57 -32.00 6.06
CA LYS A 41 11.46 -32.18 5.10
C LYS A 41 10.24 -31.32 5.44
N LEU A 42 10.11 -30.91 6.71
CA LEU A 42 9.13 -29.95 7.20
C LEU A 42 9.84 -28.88 8.06
N ALA A 43 9.28 -27.68 8.09
CA ALA A 43 9.69 -26.63 9.01
C ALA A 43 9.40 -27.04 10.46
N PRO A 44 10.22 -26.62 11.44
CA PRO A 44 9.91 -26.82 12.85
C PRO A 44 8.57 -26.19 13.23
N CYS A 45 7.89 -26.78 14.21
CA CYS A 45 6.71 -26.20 14.83
C CYS A 45 7.14 -25.12 15.84
N TYR A 46 7.63 -23.98 15.35
CA TYR A 46 7.83 -22.80 16.17
C TYR A 46 6.46 -22.24 16.63
N PRO A 47 6.36 -21.60 17.80
CA PRO A 47 5.22 -20.74 18.11
C PRO A 47 5.15 -19.62 17.07
N GLY A 48 3.93 -19.17 16.77
CA GLY A 48 3.71 -17.99 15.95
C GLY A 48 3.66 -16.75 16.83
N ASP A 49 4.21 -15.65 16.33
CA ASP A 49 4.14 -14.34 16.98
C ASP A 49 3.19 -13.42 16.19
N GLU A 50 2.49 -12.51 16.87
CA GLU A 50 1.56 -11.54 16.24
C GLU A 50 2.30 -10.36 15.57
N GLU A 51 3.53 -10.09 16.01
CA GLU A 51 4.32 -8.93 15.57
C GLU A 51 5.18 -9.23 14.35
N SER A 52 5.15 -8.32 13.38
CA SER A 52 5.99 -8.38 12.18
C SER A 52 7.43 -8.01 12.50
N ALA A 53 8.34 -8.97 12.37
CA ALA A 53 9.78 -8.73 12.41
C ALA A 53 10.41 -8.99 11.03
N TYR A 54 11.37 -8.16 10.64
CA TYR A 54 12.07 -8.18 9.34
C TYR A 54 12.64 -9.54 8.92
N ASP A 55 12.82 -10.48 9.85
CA ASP A 55 13.48 -11.76 9.61
C ASP A 55 12.53 -12.98 9.63
N ARG A 56 11.21 -12.73 9.74
CA ARG A 56 10.13 -13.72 9.84
C ARG A 56 9.20 -13.69 8.64
N GLU A 57 8.49 -14.80 8.42
CA GLU A 57 7.49 -14.93 7.35
C GLU A 57 6.09 -15.12 7.94
N GLU A 58 5.09 -14.48 7.34
CA GLU A 58 3.67 -14.64 7.69
C GLU A 58 3.07 -15.94 7.10
N CYS A 59 2.25 -16.62 7.90
CA CYS A 59 1.44 -17.74 7.44
C CYS A 59 0.03 -17.26 7.02
N PRO A 60 -0.34 -17.27 5.72
CA PRO A 60 -1.60 -16.70 5.21
C PRO A 60 -2.87 -17.54 5.53
N ILE A 61 -2.80 -18.39 6.56
CA ILE A 61 -3.92 -19.21 7.07
C ILE A 61 -4.23 -18.86 8.53
N CYS A 62 -3.21 -18.51 9.33
CA CYS A 62 -3.37 -18.13 10.73
C CYS A 62 -2.87 -16.70 11.04
N PHE A 63 -2.30 -16.00 10.05
CA PHE A 63 -1.83 -14.60 10.12
C PHE A 63 -0.71 -14.33 11.14
N LEU A 64 -0.09 -15.40 11.67
CA LEU A 64 1.05 -15.33 12.58
C LEU A 64 2.40 -15.37 11.83
N TYR A 65 3.40 -14.75 12.43
CA TYR A 65 4.79 -14.66 11.94
C TYR A 65 5.68 -15.75 12.54
N TYR A 66 6.47 -16.41 11.69
CA TYR A 66 7.34 -17.53 12.07
C TYR A 66 8.77 -17.36 11.54
N PRO A 67 9.80 -17.89 12.23
CA PRO A 67 11.20 -17.83 11.76
C PRO A 67 11.46 -18.56 10.44
N SER A 68 10.59 -19.51 10.06
CA SER A 68 10.64 -20.20 8.77
C SER A 68 9.35 -20.96 8.50
N LEU A 69 8.89 -20.98 7.25
CA LEU A 69 7.68 -21.67 6.82
C LEU A 69 7.95 -22.77 5.78
N ASN A 70 6.98 -23.67 5.62
CA ASN A 70 6.97 -24.60 4.50
C ASN A 70 6.49 -23.88 3.24
N ARG A 71 6.96 -24.30 2.06
CA ARG A 71 6.50 -23.78 0.77
C ARG A 71 5.66 -24.84 0.04
N SER A 72 4.51 -24.42 -0.49
CA SER A 72 3.61 -25.26 -1.28
C SER A 72 4.28 -25.69 -2.60
N ARG A 73 4.32 -26.99 -2.92
CA ARG A 73 5.02 -27.47 -4.14
C ARG A 73 4.39 -26.99 -5.45
N CYS A 74 3.09 -26.73 -5.46
CA CYS A 74 2.32 -26.34 -6.65
C CYS A 74 2.34 -24.83 -6.94
N CYS A 75 2.48 -23.98 -5.92
CA CYS A 75 2.28 -22.53 -6.04
C CYS A 75 3.17 -21.67 -5.11
N THR A 76 4.19 -22.28 -4.48
CA THR A 76 5.23 -21.67 -3.62
C THR A 76 4.78 -20.80 -2.44
N LYS A 77 3.46 -20.67 -2.19
CA LYS A 77 2.87 -20.01 -1.02
C LYS A 77 3.37 -20.64 0.29
N SER A 78 3.62 -19.78 1.28
CA SER A 78 4.04 -20.14 2.64
C SER A 78 2.92 -20.79 3.44
N ILE A 79 3.27 -21.68 4.37
CA ILE A 79 2.35 -22.29 5.33
C ILE A 79 3.11 -22.82 6.56
N CYS A 80 2.62 -22.55 7.77
CA CYS A 80 3.20 -23.09 9.00
C CYS A 80 2.88 -24.58 9.16
N THR A 81 3.69 -25.29 9.96
CA THR A 81 3.57 -26.76 10.04
C THR A 81 2.24 -27.20 10.67
N GLU A 82 1.69 -26.46 11.62
CA GLU A 82 0.37 -26.77 12.22
C GLU A 82 -0.79 -26.54 11.23
N CYS A 83 -0.81 -25.42 10.50
CA CYS A 83 -1.78 -25.22 9.41
C CYS A 83 -1.65 -26.31 8.32
N PHE A 84 -0.43 -26.75 7.96
CA PHE A 84 -0.25 -27.86 7.03
C PHE A 84 -0.78 -29.20 7.56
N LEU A 85 -0.58 -29.48 8.86
CA LEU A 85 -1.15 -30.67 9.50
C LEU A 85 -2.69 -30.61 9.52
N GLN A 86 -3.28 -29.44 9.74
CA GLN A 86 -4.73 -29.24 9.74
C GLN A 86 -5.39 -29.50 8.38
N MET A 87 -4.68 -29.29 7.27
CA MET A 87 -5.19 -29.58 5.92
C MET A 87 -5.29 -31.10 5.61
N LYS A 88 -4.65 -31.96 6.41
CA LYS A 88 -4.71 -33.42 6.22
C LYS A 88 -5.95 -33.99 6.87
N VAL A 89 -7.01 -34.12 6.08
CA VAL A 89 -8.25 -34.79 6.48
C VAL A 89 -7.95 -36.25 6.88
N PRO A 90 -8.11 -36.66 8.15
CA PRO A 90 -7.96 -38.05 8.54
C PRO A 90 -8.98 -38.92 7.81
N ASN A 91 -8.58 -40.14 7.44
CA ASN A 91 -9.47 -41.15 6.83
C ASN A 91 -10.10 -40.80 5.47
N SER A 92 -9.70 -39.70 4.82
CA SER A 92 -10.13 -39.38 3.44
C SER A 92 -9.33 -40.19 2.41
N THR A 93 -10.03 -40.89 1.51
CA THR A 93 -9.44 -41.47 0.29
C THR A 93 -9.26 -40.43 -0.83
N ARG A 94 -9.90 -39.26 -0.72
CA ARG A 94 -9.76 -38.16 -1.69
C ARG A 94 -8.44 -37.42 -1.44
N PRO A 95 -7.68 -37.06 -2.50
CA PRO A 95 -6.44 -36.32 -2.36
C PRO A 95 -6.71 -34.91 -1.84
N THR A 96 -5.95 -34.49 -0.82
CA THR A 96 -6.00 -33.11 -0.29
C THR A 96 -5.73 -32.11 -1.42
N GLN A 97 -6.57 -31.08 -1.53
CA GLN A 97 -6.38 -29.97 -2.45
C GLN A 97 -5.59 -28.83 -1.78
N CYS A 98 -4.82 -28.09 -2.57
CA CYS A 98 -4.08 -26.93 -2.07
C CYS A 98 -5.07 -25.86 -1.57
N PRO A 99 -4.93 -25.32 -0.34
CA PRO A 99 -5.82 -24.27 0.15
C PRO A 99 -5.78 -23.03 -0.74
N PHE A 100 -4.62 -22.72 -1.33
CA PHE A 100 -4.34 -21.51 -2.11
C PHE A 100 -4.79 -21.60 -3.58
N CYS A 101 -4.37 -22.65 -4.31
CA CYS A 101 -4.60 -22.77 -5.76
C CYS A 101 -5.43 -24.00 -6.17
N LYS A 102 -6.02 -24.72 -5.20
CA LYS A 102 -6.89 -25.90 -5.37
C LYS A 102 -6.30 -27.11 -6.12
N THR A 103 -5.03 -27.06 -6.54
CA THR A 103 -4.30 -28.20 -7.12
C THR A 103 -4.39 -29.43 -6.20
N ALA A 104 -4.75 -30.58 -6.77
CA ALA A 104 -4.83 -31.86 -6.04
C ALA A 104 -3.44 -32.35 -5.58
N ASN A 105 -3.43 -33.36 -4.71
CA ASN A 105 -2.21 -33.95 -4.12
C ASN A 105 -1.34 -32.91 -3.39
N TYR A 106 -1.97 -32.08 -2.55
CA TYR A 106 -1.30 -31.00 -1.86
C TYR A 106 -0.12 -31.51 -1.01
N ALA A 107 1.05 -30.97 -1.32
CA ALA A 107 2.30 -31.29 -0.68
C ALA A 107 3.12 -30.00 -0.50
N VAL A 108 3.93 -30.00 0.54
CA VAL A 108 4.85 -28.91 0.87
C VAL A 108 6.29 -29.42 0.83
N GLU A 109 7.22 -28.48 0.84
CA GLU A 109 8.64 -28.70 1.03
C GLU A 109 9.20 -27.65 1.99
N TYR A 110 10.25 -28.01 2.72
CA TYR A 110 10.98 -27.08 3.57
C TYR A 110 12.34 -26.78 2.95
N ARG A 111 12.63 -25.50 2.75
CA ARG A 111 13.89 -25.02 2.13
C ARG A 111 14.95 -24.61 3.17
N GLY A 112 14.63 -24.68 4.46
CA GLY A 112 15.43 -24.14 5.55
C GLY A 112 15.06 -22.70 5.90
N VAL A 113 15.59 -22.20 7.01
CA VAL A 113 15.69 -20.75 7.25
C VAL A 113 16.64 -20.16 6.19
N LYS A 114 16.32 -18.98 5.62
CA LYS A 114 17.25 -18.25 4.76
C LYS A 114 18.59 -18.05 5.48
N SER A 115 19.71 -18.18 4.77
CA SER A 115 21.04 -18.02 5.40
C SER A 115 21.29 -16.54 5.78
N LYS A 116 22.28 -16.27 6.65
CA LYS A 116 22.61 -14.88 7.01
C LYS A 116 23.09 -14.08 5.78
N GLU A 117 23.81 -14.75 4.90
CA GLU A 117 24.30 -14.22 3.64
C GLU A 117 23.15 -13.93 2.67
N GLU A 118 22.17 -14.84 2.57
CA GLU A 118 20.95 -14.67 1.78
C GLU A 118 20.10 -13.49 2.29
N LYS A 119 19.86 -13.40 3.61
CA LYS A 119 19.17 -12.26 4.23
C LYS A 119 19.94 -10.93 4.01
N GLY A 120 21.26 -10.95 4.08
CA GLY A 120 22.09 -9.76 3.84
C GLY A 120 22.05 -9.27 2.39
N LEU A 121 21.97 -10.17 1.41
CA LEU A 121 21.79 -9.83 0.01
C LEU A 121 20.41 -9.21 -0.25
N GLU A 122 19.35 -9.73 0.37
CA GLU A 122 18.00 -9.15 0.30
C GLU A 122 17.98 -7.72 0.85
N GLN A 123 18.56 -7.48 2.03
CA GLN A 123 18.68 -6.13 2.63
C GLN A 123 19.46 -5.14 1.77
N ILE A 124 20.56 -5.58 1.12
CA ILE A 124 21.33 -4.73 0.20
C ILE A 124 20.50 -4.35 -1.03
N GLU A 125 19.71 -5.28 -1.56
CA GLU A 125 18.87 -5.02 -2.72
C GLU A 125 17.67 -4.14 -2.37
N GLU A 126 17.02 -4.36 -1.23
CA GLU A 126 15.99 -3.47 -0.68
C GLU A 126 16.52 -2.05 -0.49
N GLN A 127 17.71 -1.89 0.10
CA GLN A 127 18.35 -0.59 0.28
C GLN A 127 18.62 0.13 -1.06
N ARG A 128 19.05 -0.61 -2.10
CA ARG A 128 19.24 -0.06 -3.46
C ARG A 128 17.91 0.37 -4.09
N VAL A 129 16.85 -0.42 -3.92
CA VAL A 129 15.51 -0.06 -4.42
C VAL A 129 14.98 1.20 -3.72
N ILE A 130 15.23 1.35 -2.42
CA ILE A 130 14.89 2.56 -1.66
C ILE A 130 15.68 3.76 -2.17
N GLU A 131 17.01 3.64 -2.33
CA GLU A 131 17.87 4.71 -2.83
C GLU A 131 17.48 5.15 -4.25
N ALA A 132 17.20 4.21 -5.14
CA ALA A 132 16.76 4.50 -6.51
C ALA A 132 15.41 5.23 -6.54
N LYS A 133 14.45 4.83 -5.69
CA LYS A 133 13.16 5.53 -5.55
C LYS A 133 13.32 6.96 -5.04
N ILE A 134 14.17 7.19 -4.04
CA ILE A 134 14.47 8.54 -3.52
C ILE A 134 15.07 9.41 -4.62
N ARG A 135 16.04 8.88 -5.37
CA ARG A 135 16.71 9.61 -6.46
C ARG A 135 15.76 10.00 -7.59
N ILE A 136 14.89 9.08 -8.02
CA ILE A 136 13.86 9.37 -9.02
C ILE A 136 12.92 10.46 -8.51
N ARG A 137 12.42 10.34 -7.26
CA ARG A 137 11.52 11.33 -6.67
C ARG A 137 12.16 12.72 -6.52
N GLN A 138 13.45 12.80 -6.21
CA GLN A 138 14.18 14.06 -6.15
C GLN A 138 14.36 14.68 -7.54
N GLN A 139 14.62 13.88 -8.57
CA GLN A 139 14.69 14.37 -9.95
C GLN A 139 13.34 14.87 -10.45
N GLU A 140 12.24 14.16 -10.17
CA GLU A 140 10.87 14.60 -10.49
C GLU A 140 10.58 16.00 -9.92
N LEU A 141 10.94 16.24 -8.66
CA LEU A 141 10.75 17.54 -8.00
C LEU A 141 11.63 18.65 -8.62
N GLN A 142 12.88 18.37 -8.96
CA GLN A 142 13.75 19.33 -9.66
C GLN A 142 13.26 19.66 -11.06
N ASP A 143 12.79 18.66 -11.80
CA ASP A 143 12.20 18.82 -13.14
C ASP A 143 10.87 19.60 -13.08
N GLU A 144 10.13 19.53 -11.98
CA GLU A 144 8.93 20.35 -11.74
C GLU A 144 9.28 21.79 -11.33
N GLU A 145 10.25 21.98 -10.44
CA GLU A 145 10.76 23.30 -10.04
C GLU A 145 11.33 24.07 -11.25
N GLU A 146 12.13 23.42 -12.10
CA GLU A 146 12.68 24.04 -13.32
C GLU A 146 11.57 24.42 -14.33
N LYS A 147 10.52 23.58 -14.47
CA LYS A 147 9.35 23.91 -15.30
C LYS A 147 8.56 25.09 -14.75
N MET A 148 8.43 25.20 -13.43
CA MET A 148 7.76 26.33 -12.78
C MET A 148 8.58 27.62 -12.92
N HIS A 149 9.91 27.56 -12.74
CA HIS A 149 10.80 28.71 -12.97
C HIS A 149 10.70 29.23 -14.42
N LYS A 150 10.79 28.33 -15.41
CA LYS A 150 10.64 28.69 -16.83
C LYS A 150 9.30 29.36 -17.15
N ARG A 151 8.20 28.93 -16.51
CA ARG A 151 6.88 29.58 -16.66
C ARG A 151 6.86 31.00 -16.08
N LEU A 152 7.48 31.22 -14.92
CA LEU A 152 7.55 32.53 -14.28
C LEU A 152 8.43 33.52 -15.07
N GLU A 153 9.58 33.06 -15.60
CA GLU A 153 10.45 33.89 -16.45
C GLU A 153 9.76 34.30 -17.75
N MET A 154 9.09 33.35 -18.43
CA MET A 154 8.34 33.62 -19.67
C MET A 154 7.11 34.52 -19.50
N SER A 155 6.56 34.62 -18.28
CA SER A 155 5.43 35.51 -17.99
C SER A 155 5.87 36.91 -17.56
N SER A 156 6.98 37.03 -16.82
CA SER A 156 7.60 38.32 -16.48
C SER A 156 8.01 39.12 -17.73
N SER A 157 8.53 38.45 -18.76
CA SER A 157 8.92 39.10 -20.03
C SER A 157 7.77 39.69 -20.84
N ASN A 158 6.51 39.33 -20.56
CA ASN A 158 5.34 39.81 -21.31
C ASN A 158 4.64 41.04 -20.70
N VAL A 159 5.05 41.50 -19.51
CA VAL A 159 4.38 42.63 -18.80
C VAL A 159 4.86 44.01 -19.31
N ASN A 160 5.92 44.07 -20.13
CA ASN A 160 6.53 45.32 -20.61
C ASN A 160 5.96 45.83 -21.95
N VAL A 161 4.66 45.63 -22.23
CA VAL A 161 3.98 46.28 -23.37
C VAL A 161 2.62 46.85 -22.95
N ALA A 162 2.44 48.16 -23.22
CA ALA A 162 1.20 48.93 -23.12
C ALA A 162 0.65 49.24 -21.71
N VAL A 163 1.37 50.10 -20.98
CA VAL A 163 0.67 51.22 -20.31
C VAL A 163 0.32 52.24 -21.40
N ALA A 164 -0.96 52.42 -21.69
CA ALA A 164 -1.47 53.51 -22.52
C ALA A 164 -2.88 53.88 -22.06
N ASP A 165 -3.04 55.09 -21.52
CA ASP A 165 -4.32 55.62 -21.05
C ASP A 165 -5.36 55.71 -22.17
N VAL A 166 -6.62 55.39 -21.84
CA VAL A 166 -7.77 56.09 -22.42
C VAL A 166 -8.79 56.39 -21.32
N GLU A 167 -8.95 57.67 -21.05
CA GLU A 167 -9.84 58.23 -20.03
C GLU A 167 -11.25 58.49 -20.61
N TYR A 168 -12.28 58.09 -19.85
CA TYR A 168 -13.60 58.75 -19.70
C TYR A 168 -14.41 59.26 -20.93
N SER A 169 -15.61 58.68 -21.16
CA SER A 169 -16.90 59.44 -21.17
C SER A 169 -18.18 58.61 -21.45
N SER A 170 -19.02 58.49 -20.42
CA SER A 170 -20.49 58.75 -20.39
C SER A 170 -21.51 58.12 -21.38
N ASN A 171 -22.50 57.43 -20.77
CA ASN A 171 -23.95 57.36 -21.08
C ASN A 171 -24.40 56.67 -22.40
N ALA A 172 -25.43 55.83 -22.45
CA ALA A 172 -26.75 55.97 -21.84
C ALA A 172 -27.57 54.65 -21.80
N VAL A 173 -28.77 54.73 -21.23
CA VAL A 173 -29.77 53.66 -21.05
C VAL A 173 -30.45 53.18 -22.34
N SER A 174 -30.86 51.91 -22.38
CA SER A 174 -32.25 51.48 -22.68
C SER A 174 -32.41 49.95 -22.59
N ALA A 175 -33.61 49.49 -22.25
CA ALA A 175 -33.93 48.07 -22.07
C ALA A 175 -34.93 47.54 -23.11
N SER A 176 -35.00 46.21 -23.21
CA SER A 176 -36.15 45.40 -23.67
C SER A 176 -36.45 45.22 -25.17
N SER A 177 -36.18 43.99 -25.64
CA SER A 177 -37.23 42.99 -26.00
C SER A 177 -37.57 42.65 -27.48
N ILE A 178 -37.78 41.32 -27.67
CA ILE A 178 -38.63 40.59 -28.65
C ILE A 178 -38.07 40.23 -30.05
N SER A 179 -37.84 38.92 -30.23
CA SER A 179 -38.38 38.02 -31.27
C SER A 179 -37.96 36.57 -30.88
N VAL A 180 -38.79 35.52 -30.79
CA VAL A 180 -39.97 35.01 -31.53
C VAL A 180 -39.62 34.39 -32.89
N VAL A 181 -39.47 33.06 -32.89
CA VAL A 181 -39.91 32.12 -33.94
C VAL A 181 -40.15 30.73 -33.31
N GLU A 182 -41.24 30.07 -33.70
CA GLU A 182 -41.72 28.76 -33.22
C GLU A 182 -41.39 27.62 -34.23
N HIS A 183 -42.08 26.46 -34.09
CA HIS A 183 -42.05 25.22 -34.91
C HIS A 183 -40.84 24.27 -34.66
N ASP A 184 -41.00 22.96 -34.38
CA ASP A 184 -42.22 22.15 -34.20
C ASP A 184 -41.94 20.78 -33.51
N GLU A 185 -42.98 20.19 -32.89
CA GLU A 185 -43.33 18.73 -32.72
C GLU A 185 -42.25 17.64 -32.35
N ILE A 186 -42.49 16.55 -31.58
CA ILE A 186 -43.65 15.97 -30.86
C ILE A 186 -43.21 14.90 -29.80
N VAL A 187 -43.90 14.85 -28.63
CA VAL A 187 -44.22 13.71 -27.70
C VAL A 187 -43.14 12.73 -27.17
N SER A 188 -42.98 12.66 -25.83
CA SER A 188 -43.48 11.54 -24.97
C SER A 188 -43.38 11.86 -23.47
N SER A 189 -44.08 11.10 -22.61
CA SER A 189 -44.68 11.60 -21.36
C SER A 189 -44.17 10.98 -20.05
N GLN A 190 -44.21 11.79 -18.97
CA GLN A 190 -44.46 11.42 -17.54
C GLN A 190 -43.38 10.55 -16.85
N ASP A 191 -43.06 10.74 -15.56
CA ASP A 191 -44.00 10.91 -14.43
C ASP A 191 -43.53 11.91 -13.34
N SER A 192 -44.43 12.27 -12.41
CA SER A 192 -44.31 13.44 -11.51
C SER A 192 -44.09 13.11 -10.03
N SER A 193 -43.37 13.98 -9.29
CA SER A 193 -43.71 14.30 -7.88
C SER A 193 -43.26 15.72 -7.50
N ALA A 194 -44.04 16.41 -6.66
CA ALA A 194 -44.07 17.89 -6.54
C ALA A 194 -43.53 18.45 -5.20
N THR A 195 -43.62 19.79 -5.02
CA THR A 195 -43.45 20.61 -3.76
C THR A 195 -42.03 21.22 -3.59
N SER A 196 -41.79 22.52 -3.33
CA SER A 196 -42.66 23.73 -3.29
C SER A 196 -41.88 25.09 -3.23
N MET A 197 -42.20 26.04 -4.13
CA MET A 197 -42.23 27.51 -3.96
C MET A 197 -40.95 28.37 -3.70
N VAL A 198 -41.04 29.62 -4.20
CA VAL A 198 -40.31 30.89 -3.85
C VAL A 198 -38.94 31.22 -4.48
N ARG A 199 -38.97 32.27 -5.32
CA ARG A 199 -37.91 33.26 -5.66
C ARG A 199 -38.66 34.63 -5.86
N PRO A 200 -38.04 35.83 -5.93
CA PRO A 200 -36.60 36.15 -5.88
C PRO A 200 -36.14 37.43 -5.12
N ASN A 201 -34.81 37.57 -5.07
CA ASN A 201 -33.98 38.80 -5.06
C ASN A 201 -34.01 39.83 -3.90
N ALA A 202 -32.82 40.05 -3.34
CA ALA A 202 -32.29 41.40 -3.13
C ALA A 202 -30.75 41.40 -3.36
N THR A 203 -30.24 42.42 -4.03
CA THR A 203 -28.81 42.61 -4.31
C THR A 203 -28.11 43.35 -3.17
N THR A 204 -26.98 42.83 -2.69
CA THR A 204 -25.98 43.62 -1.96
C THR A 204 -24.67 43.57 -2.74
N ARG A 205 -24.20 44.74 -3.19
CA ARG A 205 -22.87 44.90 -3.80
C ARG A 205 -21.89 45.28 -2.70
N THR A 206 -20.86 44.49 -2.49
CA THR A 206 -19.66 44.90 -1.75
C THR A 206 -18.44 44.41 -2.51
N ASN A 207 -17.68 45.35 -3.09
CA ASN A 207 -16.25 45.15 -3.22
C ASN A 207 -15.70 44.90 -1.82
N ARG A 208 -14.82 43.91 -1.65
CA ARG A 208 -13.52 44.05 -0.98
C ARG A 208 -12.81 42.71 -0.83
N ASP A 209 -11.49 42.82 -0.95
CA ASP A 209 -10.46 41.99 -0.33
C ASP A 209 -10.44 40.49 -0.76
N ASP A 210 -9.51 40.14 -1.67
CA ASP A 210 -8.99 38.77 -1.82
C ASP A 210 -8.27 38.42 -0.52
N GLU A 211 -8.98 37.76 0.38
CA GLU A 211 -8.44 37.32 1.66
C GLU A 211 -7.51 36.13 1.43
N PHE A 212 -6.32 36.16 2.06
CA PHE A 212 -5.30 35.12 1.91
C PHE A 212 -5.79 33.82 2.56
N ASP A 213 -6.45 32.96 1.78
CA ASP A 213 -6.74 31.58 2.16
C ASP A 213 -5.45 30.75 2.07
N VAL A 214 -4.55 31.01 3.02
CA VAL A 214 -3.42 30.11 3.30
C VAL A 214 -4.04 28.91 4.00
N ASP A 215 -4.21 27.81 3.26
CA ASP A 215 -4.83 26.58 3.74
C ASP A 215 -4.35 26.26 5.16
N LEU A 216 -5.29 26.22 6.11
CA LEU A 216 -4.98 25.98 7.52
C LEU A 216 -4.26 24.63 7.72
N GLU A 217 -4.57 23.67 6.82
CA GLU A 217 -3.88 22.39 6.67
C GLU A 217 -2.38 22.57 6.38
N ASP A 218 -2.00 23.43 5.43
CA ASP A 218 -0.59 23.68 5.05
C ASP A 218 0.19 24.40 6.16
N ILE A 219 -0.46 25.30 6.92
CA ILE A 219 0.13 25.90 8.12
C ILE A 219 0.40 24.82 9.18
N MET A 220 -0.58 23.97 9.45
CA MET A 220 -0.46 22.87 10.42
C MET A 220 0.58 21.82 9.99
N VAL A 221 0.70 21.53 8.69
CA VAL A 221 1.72 20.64 8.13
C VAL A 221 3.12 21.27 8.26
N MET A 222 3.29 22.56 7.95
CA MET A 222 4.57 23.25 8.14
C MET A 222 5.00 23.30 9.62
N GLU A 223 4.09 23.58 10.55
CA GLU A 223 4.41 23.52 11.99
C GLU A 223 4.79 22.10 12.44
N ALA A 224 4.06 21.07 12.00
CA ALA A 224 4.36 19.67 12.34
C ALA A 224 5.74 19.21 11.82
N ILE A 225 6.11 19.64 10.60
CA ILE A 225 7.44 19.39 10.03
C ILE A 225 8.52 20.12 10.85
N TRP A 226 8.31 21.39 11.20
CA TRP A 226 9.28 22.18 11.96
C TRP A 226 9.49 21.63 13.39
N LEU A 227 8.41 21.23 14.07
CA LEU A 227 8.48 20.57 15.39
C LEU A 227 9.19 19.22 15.31
N SER A 228 8.98 18.44 14.24
CA SER A 228 9.69 17.18 14.03
C SER A 228 11.20 17.40 13.83
N ILE A 229 11.60 18.43 13.08
CA ILE A 229 13.01 18.80 12.91
C ILE A 229 13.61 19.25 14.25
N GLN A 230 12.91 20.07 15.04
CA GLN A 230 13.37 20.46 16.38
C GLN A 230 13.55 19.26 17.30
N LEU A 231 12.59 18.32 17.33
CA LEU A 231 12.69 17.11 18.13
C LEU A 231 13.86 16.22 17.70
N MET A 232 14.12 16.07 16.39
CA MET A 232 15.33 15.38 15.91
C MET A 232 16.62 16.09 16.34
N VAL A 233 16.70 17.42 16.26
CA VAL A 233 17.87 18.19 16.70
C VAL A 233 18.09 18.08 18.22
N ILE A 234 17.03 17.99 19.01
CA ILE A 234 17.11 17.77 20.47
C ILE A 234 17.57 16.33 20.78
N MET A 235 17.06 15.33 20.07
CA MET A 235 17.40 13.91 20.28
C MET A 235 18.81 13.52 19.78
N PHE A 236 19.41 14.29 18.88
CA PHE A 236 20.75 14.02 18.32
C PHE A 236 21.86 14.96 18.80
N ARG A 237 21.63 15.74 19.87
CA ARG A 237 22.74 16.40 20.59
C ARG A 237 23.48 15.37 21.48
N PRO A 238 24.82 15.25 21.37
CA PRO A 238 25.63 14.35 22.19
C PRO A 238 25.83 14.86 23.63
#